data_AF-A0A317YQF4-F1
#
_entry.id   AF-A0A317YQF4-F1
#
_cell.length_a   1.000
_cell.length_b   1.000
_cell.length_c   1.000
_cell.angle_alpha   90.00
_cell.angle_beta   90.00
_cell.angle_gamma   90.00
#
_symmetry.space_group_name_H-M   'P 1'
#
loop_
_entity.id
_entity.type
_entity.pdbx_description
1 polymer ?
#
loop_
_entity_poly.entity_id
_entity_poly.type
_entity_poly.pdbx_seq_one_letter_code
_entity_poly.pdbx_strand_id
1 'polypeptide(L)'
;EAARVQTEAQKLHYLETIGKDAEYEFVAKRDEKTSKICRHYDKKVFKVKDMVPGVNAPPMHPHCRSTTVPYVGNWRDKFFKDRQGKYSVEYDKVLQKSAKDEMTDALDSGRIKVELNPNKQNRHQLGHKLYEDYKKKNIQKGLPIPSYTILDNSELNSLVLQKASKGHLTTDTNGNWDNKEIINFDKIIGKAYIDGKFIATRWGKVHYSKTGTHIVPRLKEDKQ
;
A
#
# COMPACT_ATOMS: atom_id res chain seq x y z
N GLU A 1 34.32 33.79 -21.73
CA GLU A 1 34.71 34.21 -20.37
C GLU A 1 33.66 34.03 -19.28
N ALA A 2 32.50 34.71 -19.27
CA ALA A 2 31.56 34.66 -18.13
C ALA A 2 31.18 33.24 -17.65
N ALA A 3 30.87 32.33 -18.58
CA ALA A 3 30.50 30.95 -18.24
C ALA A 3 31.65 30.14 -17.60
N ARG A 4 32.91 30.41 -17.97
CA ARG A 4 34.08 29.75 -17.37
C ARG A 4 34.23 30.14 -15.90
N VAL A 5 34.11 31.43 -15.60
CA VAL A 5 34.19 31.97 -14.23
C VAL A 5 33.08 31.39 -13.35
N GLN A 6 31.87 31.21 -13.88
CA GLN A 6 30.77 30.57 -13.15
C GLN A 6 31.09 29.12 -12.77
N THR A 7 31.66 28.35 -13.69
CA THR A 7 32.05 26.96 -13.41
C THR A 7 33.22 26.88 -12.42
N GLU A 8 34.16 27.82 -12.46
CA GLU A 8 35.23 27.91 -11.47
C GLU A 8 34.69 28.25 -10.07
N ALA A 9 33.76 29.19 -9.97
CA ALA A 9 33.05 29.48 -8.72
C ALA A 9 32.28 28.26 -8.20
N GLN A 10 31.64 27.51 -9.09
CA GLN A 10 30.94 26.27 -8.75
C GLN A 10 31.90 25.17 -8.26
N LYS A 11 33.09 25.05 -8.86
CA LYS A 11 34.15 24.15 -8.38
C LYS A 11 34.57 24.51 -6.95
N LEU A 12 34.81 25.80 -6.68
CA LEU A 12 35.17 26.26 -5.33
C LEU A 12 34.08 25.92 -4.32
N HIS A 13 32.82 26.19 -4.67
CA HIS A 13 31.69 25.84 -3.83
C HIS A 13 31.60 24.34 -3.54
N TYR A 14 31.84 23.49 -4.54
CA TYR A 14 31.84 22.04 -4.34
C TYR A 14 33.00 21.57 -3.45
N LEU A 15 34.20 22.14 -3.63
CA LEU A 15 35.34 21.81 -2.77
C LEU A 15 35.06 22.14 -1.30
N GLU A 16 34.36 23.25 -1.03
CA GLU A 16 34.01 23.69 0.32
C GLU A 16 32.84 22.89 0.94
N THR A 17 31.78 22.63 0.16
CA THR A 17 30.53 22.08 0.70
C THR A 17 30.46 20.55 0.72
N ILE A 18 30.92 19.89 -0.35
CA ILE A 18 30.84 18.43 -0.49
C ILE A 18 32.22 17.76 -0.40
N GLY A 19 33.30 18.52 -0.57
CA GLY A 19 34.67 18.06 -0.38
C GLY A 19 35.39 17.65 -1.67
N LYS A 20 36.72 17.56 -1.58
CA LYS A 20 37.62 17.31 -2.73
C LYS A 20 37.44 15.96 -3.42
N ASP A 21 37.06 14.93 -2.66
CA ASP A 21 36.87 13.56 -3.17
C ASP A 21 35.41 13.27 -3.50
N ALA A 22 34.52 14.27 -3.40
CA ALA A 22 33.16 14.17 -3.88
C ALA A 22 33.12 14.15 -5.41
N GLU A 23 31.99 13.68 -5.91
CA GLU A 23 31.72 13.52 -7.34
C GLU A 23 30.63 14.50 -7.78
N TYR A 24 30.70 14.92 -9.04
CA TYR A 24 29.66 15.72 -9.71
C TYR A 24 29.26 15.04 -11.01
N GLU A 25 28.02 15.25 -11.42
CA GLU A 25 27.46 14.77 -12.67
C GLU A 25 27.36 15.92 -13.67
N PHE A 26 27.78 15.67 -14.91
CA PHE A 26 27.58 16.58 -16.03
C PHE A 26 26.16 16.43 -16.57
N VAL A 27 25.40 17.51 -16.59
CA VAL A 27 24.00 17.52 -17.03
C VAL A 27 23.85 18.37 -18.28
N ALA A 28 23.57 17.73 -19.41
CA ALA A 28 23.26 18.42 -20.65
C ALA A 28 21.78 18.84 -20.69
N LYS A 29 21.49 19.98 -21.33
CA LYS A 29 20.10 20.50 -21.44
C LYS A 29 19.14 19.58 -22.23
N ARG A 30 19.67 18.67 -23.06
CA ARG A 30 18.95 17.70 -23.92
C ARG A 30 17.81 18.31 -24.75
N ASP A 31 18.12 19.37 -25.49
CA ASP A 31 17.25 19.93 -26.53
C ASP A 31 17.84 19.76 -27.94
N GLU A 32 17.09 20.17 -28.97
CA GLU A 32 17.53 20.13 -30.38
C GLU A 32 18.83 20.89 -30.63
N LYS A 33 19.09 21.94 -29.83
CA LYS A 33 20.27 22.80 -29.89
C LYS A 33 21.45 22.29 -29.04
N THR A 34 21.32 21.13 -28.40
CA THR A 34 22.40 20.55 -27.58
C THR A 34 23.43 19.89 -28.48
N SER A 35 24.68 20.34 -28.39
CA SER A 35 25.79 19.82 -29.20
C SER A 35 26.04 18.33 -28.96
N LYS A 36 26.62 17.66 -29.98
CA LYS A 36 27.04 16.26 -29.87
C LYS A 36 28.02 16.03 -28.71
N ILE A 37 28.90 17.02 -28.46
CA ILE A 37 29.86 17.00 -27.35
C ILE A 37 29.12 16.97 -26.02
N CYS A 38 28.20 17.91 -25.77
CA CYS A 38 27.45 17.91 -24.50
C CYS A 38 26.60 16.65 -24.30
N ARG A 39 25.99 16.12 -25.37
CA ARG A 39 25.26 14.84 -25.29
C ARG A 39 26.17 13.67 -24.94
N HIS A 40 27.42 13.68 -25.40
CA HIS A 40 28.40 12.64 -25.08
C HIS A 40 28.82 12.65 -23.60
N TYR A 41 28.80 13.82 -22.96
CA TYR A 41 29.15 13.96 -21.54
C TYR A 41 27.94 13.88 -20.59
N ASP A 42 26.72 13.84 -21.12
CA ASP A 42 25.51 13.78 -20.31
C ASP A 42 25.52 12.57 -19.37
N LYS A 43 25.23 12.81 -18.10
CA LYS A 43 25.22 11.84 -16.99
C LYS A 43 26.55 11.20 -16.65
N LYS A 44 27.67 11.69 -17.20
CA LYS A 44 28.99 11.24 -16.77
C LYS A 44 29.34 11.88 -15.43
N VAL A 45 29.91 11.06 -14.55
CA VAL A 45 30.30 11.44 -13.20
C VAL A 45 31.81 11.65 -13.15
N PHE A 46 32.25 12.74 -12.54
CA PHE A 46 33.65 13.12 -12.40
C PHE A 46 33.93 13.59 -10.97
N LYS A 47 35.21 13.56 -10.54
CA LYS A 47 35.60 14.06 -9.22
C LYS A 47 35.73 15.57 -9.23
N VAL A 48 35.29 16.22 -8.15
CA VAL A 48 35.33 17.68 -7.99
C VAL A 48 36.76 18.22 -8.09
N LYS A 49 37.76 17.53 -7.51
CA LYS A 49 39.17 17.95 -7.62
C LYS A 49 39.66 18.06 -9.08
N ASP A 50 39.16 17.17 -9.95
CA ASP A 50 39.53 17.07 -11.35
C ASP A 50 38.66 17.96 -12.26
N MET A 51 37.75 18.77 -11.70
CA MET A 51 36.84 19.62 -12.45
C MET A 51 37.59 20.72 -13.23
N VAL A 52 37.53 20.68 -14.55
CA VAL A 52 38.19 21.62 -15.47
C VAL A 52 37.19 22.05 -16.57
N PRO A 53 36.82 23.34 -16.61
CA PRO A 53 35.96 23.87 -17.67
C PRO A 53 36.55 23.61 -19.06
N GLY A 54 35.74 23.14 -20.00
CA GLY A 54 36.16 22.83 -21.37
C GLY A 54 36.70 21.41 -21.59
N VAL A 55 36.96 20.65 -20.51
CA VAL A 55 37.47 19.27 -20.59
C VAL A 55 36.45 18.26 -20.05
N ASN A 56 35.99 18.47 -18.82
CA ASN A 56 35.02 17.60 -18.13
C ASN A 56 33.95 18.39 -17.37
N ALA A 57 33.94 19.71 -17.52
CA ALA A 57 32.91 20.60 -17.00
C ALA A 57 32.54 21.65 -18.07
N PRO A 58 31.30 22.17 -18.08
CA PRO A 58 30.92 23.29 -18.94
C PRO A 58 31.81 24.52 -18.68
N PRO A 59 31.93 25.48 -19.62
CA PRO A 59 31.46 25.42 -21.01
C PRO A 59 32.40 24.56 -21.88
N MET A 60 31.86 23.56 -22.57
CA MET A 60 32.61 22.68 -23.50
C MET A 60 32.79 23.27 -24.91
N HIS A 61 32.02 24.29 -25.23
CA HIS A 61 31.97 24.95 -26.54
C HIS A 61 31.35 26.35 -26.38
N PRO A 62 31.46 27.24 -27.38
CA PRO A 62 30.74 28.51 -27.36
C PRO A 62 29.23 28.30 -27.17
N HIS A 63 28.58 29.16 -26.38
CA HIS A 63 27.15 29.09 -26.03
C HIS A 63 26.73 27.74 -25.39
N CYS A 64 27.63 27.09 -24.64
CA CYS A 64 27.29 25.91 -23.86
C CYS A 64 26.21 26.24 -22.81
N ARG A 65 25.17 25.41 -22.75
CA ARG A 65 24.03 25.52 -21.82
C ARG A 65 23.92 24.31 -20.88
N SER A 66 24.97 23.49 -20.83
CA SER A 66 25.08 22.39 -19.89
C SER A 66 25.51 22.91 -18.52
N THR A 67 25.24 22.14 -17.48
CA THR A 67 25.57 22.46 -16.09
C THR A 67 26.17 21.23 -15.39
N THR A 68 26.60 21.41 -14.15
CA THR A 68 27.02 20.33 -13.26
C THR A 68 26.14 20.30 -12.02
N VAL A 69 25.93 19.11 -11.46
CA VAL A 69 25.22 18.92 -10.19
C VAL A 69 26.02 17.99 -9.27
N PRO A 70 25.92 18.10 -7.93
CA PRO A 70 26.54 17.14 -7.03
C PRO A 70 26.00 15.74 -7.27
N TYR A 71 26.87 14.73 -7.33
CA TYR A 71 26.47 13.35 -7.47
C TYR A 71 26.34 12.70 -6.08
N VAL A 72 25.10 12.41 -5.68
CA VAL A 72 24.79 11.80 -4.38
C VAL A 72 24.60 10.28 -4.45
N GLY A 73 25.26 9.60 -5.40
CA GLY A 73 25.26 8.13 -5.49
C GLY A 73 23.89 7.48 -5.37
N ASN A 74 23.85 6.26 -4.83
CA ASN A 74 22.61 5.53 -4.58
C ASN A 74 22.35 5.28 -3.08
N TRP A 75 22.66 6.27 -2.22
CA TRP A 75 22.47 6.13 -0.78
C TRP A 75 20.99 5.96 -0.42
N ARG A 76 20.09 6.60 -1.19
CA ARG A 76 18.64 6.55 -0.94
C ARG A 76 18.08 5.15 -1.18
N ASP A 77 18.41 4.49 -2.28
CA ASP A 77 17.92 3.11 -2.51
C ASP A 77 18.53 2.14 -1.51
N LYS A 78 19.81 2.30 -1.16
CA LYS A 78 20.45 1.51 -0.09
C LYS A 78 19.74 1.71 1.25
N PHE A 79 19.46 2.96 1.61
CA PHE A 79 18.75 3.32 2.85
C PHE A 79 17.40 2.62 2.98
N PHE A 80 16.61 2.57 1.89
CA PHE A 80 15.30 1.92 1.89
C PHE A 80 15.42 0.40 1.81
N LYS A 81 16.35 -0.16 1.03
CA LYS A 81 16.60 -1.61 0.97
C LYS A 81 17.04 -2.16 2.32
N ASP A 82 17.97 -1.50 3.00
CA ASP A 82 18.50 -1.93 4.31
C ASP A 82 17.47 -1.89 5.44
N ARG A 83 16.37 -1.14 5.25
CA ARG A 83 15.27 -0.99 6.22
C ARG A 83 14.01 -1.73 5.82
N GLN A 84 13.95 -2.29 4.63
CA GLN A 84 12.80 -3.07 4.18
C GLN A 84 12.62 -4.29 5.10
N GLY A 85 11.46 -4.39 5.75
CA GLY A 85 11.14 -5.49 6.68
C GLY A 85 11.61 -5.31 8.13
N LYS A 86 12.49 -4.35 8.44
CA LYS A 86 13.00 -4.13 9.82
C LYS A 86 11.94 -3.62 10.80
N TYR A 87 10.92 -2.92 10.32
CA TYR A 87 9.88 -2.27 11.14
C TYR A 87 8.50 -2.96 11.03
N SER A 88 8.43 -4.19 10.52
CA SER A 88 7.15 -4.80 10.10
C SER A 88 6.39 -5.57 11.19
N VAL A 89 6.93 -5.77 12.39
CA VAL A 89 6.40 -6.79 13.34
C VAL A 89 5.75 -6.20 14.60
N GLU A 90 5.87 -4.90 14.83
CA GLU A 90 5.28 -4.22 15.99
C GLU A 90 4.06 -3.37 15.61
N TYR A 91 4.04 -2.80 14.40
CA TYR A 91 2.95 -1.96 13.93
C TYR A 91 1.60 -2.69 13.85
N ASP A 92 1.56 -3.91 13.29
CA ASP A 92 0.32 -4.70 13.23
C ASP A 92 -0.21 -5.05 14.63
N LYS A 93 0.68 -5.36 15.59
CA LYS A 93 0.27 -5.60 16.98
C LYS A 93 -0.32 -4.35 17.63
N VAL A 94 0.25 -3.18 17.35
CA VAL A 94 -0.27 -1.89 17.82
C VAL A 94 -1.64 -1.62 17.20
N LEU A 95 -1.81 -1.86 15.89
CA LEU A 95 -3.10 -1.72 15.21
C LEU A 95 -4.14 -2.69 15.76
N GLN A 96 -3.80 -3.98 15.95
CA GLN A 96 -4.71 -4.96 16.53
C GLN A 96 -5.12 -4.58 17.96
N LYS A 97 -4.19 -4.02 18.75
CA LYS A 97 -4.50 -3.53 20.10
C LYS A 97 -5.47 -2.33 20.04
N SER A 98 -5.15 -1.30 19.26
CA SER A 98 -6.02 -0.11 19.10
C SER A 98 -7.40 -0.51 18.60
N ALA A 99 -7.47 -1.34 17.56
CA ALA A 99 -8.73 -1.80 17.00
C ALA A 99 -9.56 -2.61 18.01
N LYS A 100 -8.91 -3.36 18.90
CA LYS A 100 -9.59 -4.11 19.96
C LYS A 100 -10.18 -3.17 21.00
N ASP A 101 -9.44 -2.13 21.40
CA ASP A 101 -9.92 -1.12 22.33
C ASP A 101 -11.12 -0.35 21.72
N GLU A 102 -11.06 0.01 20.43
CA GLU A 102 -12.17 0.63 19.68
C GLU A 102 -13.39 -0.30 19.58
N MET A 103 -13.18 -1.59 19.31
CA MET A 103 -14.26 -2.58 19.26
C MET A 103 -14.96 -2.73 20.62
N THR A 104 -14.19 -2.76 21.71
CA THR A 104 -14.74 -2.82 23.07
C THR A 104 -15.57 -1.58 23.40
N ASP A 105 -15.06 -0.37 23.14
CA ASP A 105 -15.83 0.87 23.32
C ASP A 105 -17.12 0.89 22.48
N ALA A 106 -17.05 0.41 21.23
CA ALA A 106 -18.21 0.33 20.35
C ALA A 106 -19.28 -0.67 20.82
N LEU A 107 -18.87 -1.76 21.48
CA LEU A 107 -19.77 -2.71 22.13
C LEU A 107 -20.42 -2.11 23.38
N ASP A 108 -19.62 -1.52 24.27
CA ASP A 108 -20.08 -0.94 25.53
C ASP A 108 -21.04 0.24 25.31
N SER A 109 -20.75 1.07 24.30
CA SER A 109 -21.60 2.19 23.88
C SER A 109 -22.83 1.78 23.06
N GLY A 110 -22.97 0.49 22.69
CA GLY A 110 -24.06 -0.01 21.87
C GLY A 110 -24.05 0.51 20.42
N ARG A 111 -22.92 1.03 19.94
CA ARG A 111 -22.73 1.42 18.52
C ARG A 111 -22.72 0.20 17.61
N ILE A 112 -22.34 -0.97 18.14
CA ILE A 112 -22.40 -2.25 17.44
C ILE A 112 -23.07 -3.34 18.29
N LYS A 113 -23.46 -4.44 17.62
CA LYS A 113 -23.99 -5.66 18.27
C LYS A 113 -23.34 -6.90 17.65
N VAL A 114 -22.91 -7.83 18.49
CA VAL A 114 -22.34 -9.12 18.04
C VAL A 114 -23.41 -10.04 17.45
N GLU A 115 -24.64 -9.94 17.95
CA GLU A 115 -25.78 -10.73 17.49
C GLU A 115 -25.99 -10.63 15.99
N LEU A 116 -26.19 -11.78 15.36
CA LEU A 116 -26.45 -11.90 13.94
C LEU A 116 -27.76 -11.19 13.58
N ASN A 117 -27.73 -10.38 12.52
CA ASN A 117 -28.92 -9.81 11.92
C ASN A 117 -29.41 -10.73 10.79
N PRO A 118 -30.56 -11.43 10.95
CA PRO A 118 -31.03 -12.40 9.95
C PRO A 118 -31.29 -11.75 8.59
N ASN A 119 -31.87 -10.54 8.55
CA ASN A 119 -32.18 -9.86 7.29
C ASN A 119 -30.93 -9.53 6.47
N LYS A 120 -29.81 -9.19 7.13
CA LYS A 120 -28.51 -8.99 6.48
C LYS A 120 -27.87 -10.33 6.12
N GLN A 121 -27.89 -11.30 7.04
CA GLN A 121 -27.29 -12.61 6.80
C GLN A 121 -27.95 -13.37 5.64
N ASN A 122 -29.27 -13.32 5.53
CA ASN A 122 -30.05 -14.02 4.52
C ASN A 122 -29.72 -13.59 3.07
N ARG A 123 -29.06 -12.44 2.88
CA ARG A 123 -28.52 -12.01 1.58
C ARG A 123 -27.26 -12.77 1.18
N HIS A 124 -26.68 -13.50 2.12
CA HIS A 124 -25.50 -14.34 1.96
C HIS A 124 -25.80 -15.79 2.30
N GLN A 125 -27.06 -16.23 2.40
CA GLN A 125 -27.40 -17.61 2.74
C GLN A 125 -27.90 -18.37 1.51
N LEU A 126 -27.26 -19.50 1.19
CA LEU A 126 -27.64 -20.31 0.05
C LEU A 126 -29.10 -20.80 0.18
N GLY A 127 -29.87 -20.73 -0.90
CA GLY A 127 -31.26 -21.20 -0.94
C GLY A 127 -32.29 -20.21 -0.36
N HIS A 128 -31.86 -19.09 0.22
CA HIS A 128 -32.79 -18.06 0.69
C HIS A 128 -33.19 -17.11 -0.46
N LYS A 129 -34.48 -16.71 -0.51
CA LYS A 129 -34.99 -15.79 -1.55
C LYS A 129 -34.18 -14.49 -1.67
N LEU A 130 -33.80 -13.90 -0.53
CA LEU A 130 -32.96 -12.70 -0.47
C LEU A 130 -31.56 -12.89 -1.09
N TYR A 131 -30.98 -14.09 -1.03
CA TYR A 131 -29.71 -14.37 -1.69
C TYR A 131 -29.87 -14.40 -3.21
N GLU A 132 -30.91 -15.06 -3.72
CA GLU A 132 -31.19 -15.10 -5.16
C GLU A 132 -31.48 -13.70 -5.72
N ASP A 133 -32.24 -12.89 -5.00
CA ASP A 133 -32.51 -11.49 -5.39
C ASP A 133 -31.22 -10.65 -5.36
N TYR A 134 -30.36 -10.86 -4.38
CA TYR A 134 -29.07 -10.15 -4.28
C TYR A 134 -28.11 -10.57 -5.42
N LYS A 135 -28.03 -11.87 -5.70
CA LYS A 135 -27.25 -12.42 -6.82
C LYS A 135 -27.72 -11.86 -8.16
N LYS A 136 -29.02 -11.81 -8.43
CA LYS A 136 -29.58 -11.20 -9.66
C LYS A 136 -29.19 -9.73 -9.79
N LYS A 137 -29.27 -8.96 -8.70
CA LYS A 137 -28.85 -7.55 -8.68
C LYS A 137 -27.36 -7.38 -8.96
N ASN A 138 -26.50 -8.24 -8.44
CA ASN A 138 -25.06 -8.18 -8.73
C ASN A 138 -24.79 -8.46 -10.22
N ILE A 139 -25.43 -9.50 -10.78
CA ILE A 139 -25.29 -9.85 -12.20
C ILE A 139 -25.73 -8.69 -13.10
N GLN A 140 -26.87 -8.05 -12.80
CA GLN A 140 -27.35 -6.88 -13.55
C GLN A 140 -26.38 -5.70 -13.52
N LYS A 141 -25.61 -5.55 -12.44
CA LYS A 141 -24.61 -4.50 -12.27
C LYS A 141 -23.22 -4.90 -12.80
N GLY A 142 -23.06 -6.09 -13.37
CA GLY A 142 -21.76 -6.62 -13.77
C GLY A 142 -20.81 -6.90 -12.57
N LEU A 143 -21.36 -7.05 -11.37
CA LEU A 143 -20.59 -7.37 -10.16
C LEU A 143 -20.44 -8.89 -9.98
N PRO A 144 -19.38 -9.34 -9.29
CA PRO A 144 -19.19 -10.75 -8.94
C PRO A 144 -20.37 -11.34 -8.19
N ILE A 145 -20.58 -12.64 -8.39
CA ILE A 145 -21.58 -13.41 -7.63
C ILE A 145 -21.18 -13.37 -6.15
N PRO A 146 -22.12 -13.12 -5.22
CA PRO A 146 -21.80 -13.06 -3.81
C PRO A 146 -21.45 -14.44 -3.24
N SER A 147 -20.43 -14.47 -2.38
CA SER A 147 -20.15 -15.59 -1.47
C SER A 147 -21.38 -15.91 -0.61
N TYR A 148 -21.50 -17.18 -0.22
CA TYR A 148 -22.66 -17.65 0.54
C TYR A 148 -22.29 -18.60 1.68
N THR A 149 -23.04 -18.52 2.77
CA THR A 149 -23.08 -19.47 3.87
C THR A 149 -24.00 -20.63 3.56
N ILE A 150 -23.66 -21.79 4.13
CA ILE A 150 -24.45 -23.02 4.08
C ILE A 150 -25.07 -23.38 5.43
N LEU A 151 -24.53 -22.85 6.53
CA LEU A 151 -25.06 -23.03 7.87
C LEU A 151 -26.27 -22.11 8.08
N ASP A 152 -27.16 -22.51 8.99
CA ASP A 152 -28.31 -21.69 9.36
C ASP A 152 -27.92 -20.51 10.28
N ASN A 153 -28.86 -19.58 10.44
CA ASN A 153 -28.61 -18.37 11.23
C ASN A 153 -28.40 -18.65 12.73
N SER A 154 -29.00 -19.71 13.28
CA SER A 154 -28.83 -20.04 14.69
C SER A 154 -27.41 -20.51 14.94
N GLU A 155 -26.91 -21.42 14.12
CA GLU A 155 -25.56 -21.94 14.20
C GLU A 155 -24.52 -20.84 13.93
N LEU A 156 -24.73 -20.01 12.90
CA LEU A 156 -23.85 -18.87 12.60
C LEU A 156 -23.81 -17.86 13.75
N ASN A 157 -24.95 -17.59 14.40
CA ASN A 157 -25.01 -16.68 15.53
C ASN A 157 -24.20 -17.22 16.72
N SER A 158 -24.35 -18.50 17.06
CA SER A 158 -23.55 -19.14 18.12
C SER A 158 -22.05 -19.09 17.83
N LEU A 159 -21.65 -19.33 16.59
CA LEU A 159 -20.26 -19.26 16.16
C LEU A 159 -19.67 -17.85 16.30
N VAL A 160 -20.42 -16.81 15.89
CA VAL A 160 -19.99 -15.42 16.04
C VAL A 160 -19.88 -15.01 17.50
N LEU A 161 -20.88 -15.34 18.33
CA LEU A 161 -20.84 -15.04 19.77
C LEU A 161 -19.62 -15.67 20.46
N GLN A 162 -19.23 -16.88 20.06
CA GLN A 162 -18.06 -17.56 20.64
C GLN A 162 -16.72 -16.97 20.17
N LYS A 163 -16.65 -16.45 18.94
CA LYS A 163 -15.39 -16.13 18.25
C LYS A 163 -15.14 -14.64 18.04
N ALA A 164 -16.14 -13.78 18.23
CA ALA A 164 -15.99 -12.33 18.12
C ALA A 164 -14.84 -11.83 19.01
N SER A 165 -14.08 -10.83 18.53
CA SER A 165 -12.88 -10.25 19.14
C SER A 165 -11.66 -11.20 19.24
N LYS A 166 -11.69 -12.38 18.62
CA LYS A 166 -10.59 -13.36 18.61
C LYS A 166 -9.93 -13.53 17.24
N GLY A 167 -10.54 -12.98 16.19
CA GLY A 167 -10.00 -12.90 14.85
C GLY A 167 -9.06 -11.72 14.66
N HIS A 168 -8.77 -11.44 13.39
CA HIS A 168 -7.98 -10.28 12.99
C HIS A 168 -8.91 -9.11 12.67
N LEU A 169 -8.82 -8.02 13.42
CA LEU A 169 -9.61 -6.82 13.22
C LEU A 169 -9.03 -6.02 12.05
N THR A 170 -9.86 -5.66 11.07
CA THR A 170 -9.38 -4.90 9.92
C THR A 170 -9.38 -3.41 10.20
N THR A 171 -8.40 -2.71 9.66
CA THR A 171 -8.26 -1.27 9.82
C THR A 171 -8.39 -0.55 8.48
N ASP A 172 -8.80 0.72 8.52
CA ASP A 172 -8.76 1.61 7.37
C ASP A 172 -7.32 2.05 7.04
N THR A 173 -7.16 2.92 6.04
CA THR A 173 -5.85 3.47 5.64
C THR A 173 -5.19 4.34 6.71
N ASN A 174 -5.96 4.79 7.70
CA ASN A 174 -5.49 5.62 8.81
C ASN A 174 -5.16 4.77 10.05
N GLY A 175 -5.45 3.46 10.02
CA GLY A 175 -5.24 2.55 11.13
C GLY A 175 -6.40 2.45 12.11
N ASN A 176 -7.55 3.11 11.86
CA ASN A 176 -8.73 2.97 12.71
C ASN A 176 -9.48 1.69 12.38
N TRP A 177 -10.18 1.12 13.35
CA TRP A 177 -10.97 -0.08 13.11
C TRP A 177 -12.16 0.19 12.18
N ASP A 178 -12.33 -0.64 11.16
CA ASP A 178 -13.34 -0.43 10.12
C ASP A 178 -14.66 -1.19 10.37
N ASN A 179 -14.92 -1.55 11.63
CA ASN A 179 -16.05 -2.36 12.09
C ASN A 179 -16.11 -3.78 11.50
N LYS A 180 -14.98 -4.34 11.07
CA LYS A 180 -14.94 -5.70 10.53
C LYS A 180 -13.85 -6.53 11.20
N GLU A 181 -14.08 -7.83 11.17
CA GLU A 181 -13.18 -8.83 11.74
C GLU A 181 -13.10 -10.05 10.84
N ILE A 182 -11.91 -10.59 10.67
CA ILE A 182 -11.66 -11.81 9.93
C ILE A 182 -11.53 -12.94 10.94
N ILE A 183 -12.48 -13.87 10.89
CA ILE A 183 -12.57 -14.97 11.84
C ILE A 183 -12.41 -16.31 11.11
N ASN A 184 -11.60 -17.20 11.68
CA ASN A 184 -11.67 -18.63 11.38
C ASN A 184 -12.66 -19.28 12.35
N PHE A 185 -13.73 -19.85 11.80
CA PHE A 185 -14.81 -20.47 12.58
C PHE A 185 -14.55 -21.95 12.89
N ASP A 186 -13.40 -22.51 12.48
CA ASP A 186 -12.98 -23.91 12.67
C ASP A 186 -13.92 -24.97 12.04
N LYS A 187 -15.00 -24.52 11.39
CA LYS A 187 -15.97 -25.30 10.64
C LYS A 187 -16.19 -24.65 9.28
N ILE A 188 -16.55 -25.45 8.26
CA ILE A 188 -16.95 -24.92 6.96
C ILE A 188 -18.27 -24.15 7.15
N ILE A 189 -18.22 -22.83 6.95
CA ILE A 189 -19.38 -21.95 7.09
C ILE A 189 -20.11 -21.72 5.76
N GLY A 190 -19.42 -21.94 4.64
CA GLY A 190 -19.90 -21.55 3.33
C GLY A 190 -18.87 -21.71 2.22
N LYS A 191 -19.14 -21.05 1.09
CA LYS A 191 -18.25 -20.98 -0.07
C LYS A 191 -17.97 -19.53 -0.45
N ALA A 192 -16.69 -19.21 -0.63
CA ALA A 192 -16.24 -17.92 -1.13
C ALA A 192 -16.20 -17.93 -2.67
N TYR A 193 -16.65 -16.85 -3.31
CA TYR A 193 -16.58 -16.70 -4.77
C TYR A 193 -15.31 -15.93 -5.16
N ILE A 194 -14.38 -16.60 -5.84
CA ILE A 194 -13.08 -16.04 -6.25
C ILE A 194 -12.76 -16.56 -7.66
N ASP A 195 -12.35 -15.67 -8.55
CA ASP A 195 -11.93 -15.98 -9.93
C ASP A 195 -12.89 -16.92 -10.68
N GLY A 196 -14.19 -16.69 -10.53
CA GLY A 196 -15.23 -17.48 -11.20
C GLY A 196 -15.61 -18.80 -10.51
N LYS A 197 -15.00 -19.12 -9.37
CA LYS A 197 -15.21 -20.41 -8.68
C LYS A 197 -15.65 -20.23 -7.24
N PHE A 198 -16.45 -21.20 -6.77
CA PHE A 198 -16.85 -21.30 -5.36
C PHE A 198 -15.96 -22.27 -4.61
N ILE A 199 -15.27 -21.77 -3.59
CA ILE A 199 -14.33 -22.54 -2.77
C ILE A 199 -14.86 -22.65 -1.35
N ALA A 200 -14.98 -23.87 -0.82
CA ALA A 200 -15.42 -24.09 0.56
C ALA A 200 -14.45 -23.44 1.55
N THR A 201 -14.97 -22.75 2.56
CA THR A 201 -14.15 -22.01 3.51
C THR A 201 -14.68 -22.08 4.94
N ARG A 202 -13.73 -22.04 5.87
CA ARG A 202 -13.95 -21.85 7.31
C ARG A 202 -13.72 -20.42 7.77
N TRP A 203 -13.30 -19.55 6.85
CA TRP A 203 -13.02 -18.13 7.12
C TRP A 203 -14.21 -17.27 6.70
N GLY A 204 -14.56 -16.31 7.55
CA GLY A 204 -15.57 -15.31 7.24
C GLY A 204 -15.11 -13.92 7.64
N LYS A 205 -15.53 -12.93 6.85
CA LYS A 205 -15.48 -11.52 7.22
C LYS A 205 -16.77 -11.19 7.97
N VAL A 206 -16.64 -10.81 9.21
CA VAL A 206 -17.71 -10.42 10.11
C VAL A 206 -17.83 -8.91 10.05
N HIS A 207 -19.03 -8.42 9.74
CA HIS A 207 -19.33 -6.99 9.63
C HIS A 207 -20.23 -6.57 10.78
N TYR A 208 -19.71 -5.76 11.69
CA TYR A 208 -20.42 -5.25 12.85
C TYR A 208 -21.21 -3.98 12.51
N SER A 209 -22.40 -3.84 13.11
CA SER A 209 -23.21 -2.63 13.00
C SER A 209 -24.18 -2.50 14.16
N LYS A 210 -24.77 -1.30 14.34
CA LYS A 210 -25.82 -1.04 15.34
C LYS A 210 -27.02 -2.00 15.24
N THR A 211 -27.35 -2.43 14.03
CA THR A 211 -28.49 -3.32 13.75
C THR A 211 -28.17 -4.80 13.93
N GLY A 212 -26.94 -5.16 14.29
CA GLY A 212 -26.45 -6.54 14.31
C GLY A 212 -25.45 -6.83 13.20
N THR A 213 -24.97 -8.06 13.23
CA THR A 213 -23.80 -8.51 12.49
C THR A 213 -24.16 -9.45 11.35
N HIS A 214 -23.33 -9.53 10.33
CA HIS A 214 -23.45 -10.57 9.29
C HIS A 214 -22.07 -11.04 8.85
N ILE A 215 -22.04 -12.24 8.30
CA ILE A 215 -20.85 -13.00 7.96
C ILE A 215 -20.84 -13.21 6.46
N VAL A 216 -19.74 -12.83 5.82
CA VAL A 216 -19.48 -13.07 4.40
C VAL A 216 -18.32 -14.05 4.27
N PRO A 217 -18.51 -15.25 3.71
CA PRO A 217 -17.43 -16.21 3.51
C PRO A 217 -16.33 -15.66 2.61
N ARG A 218 -15.08 -15.86 3.01
CA ARG A 218 -13.86 -15.41 2.32
C ARG A 218 -12.74 -16.45 2.42
N LEU A 219 -11.62 -16.26 1.73
CA LEU A 219 -10.40 -17.03 2.01
C LEU A 219 -9.53 -16.33 3.06
N LYS A 220 -8.55 -17.06 3.60
CA LYS A 220 -7.61 -16.52 4.59
C LYS A 220 -6.82 -15.33 4.04
N GLU A 221 -6.37 -15.46 2.80
CA GLU A 221 -5.60 -14.47 2.06
C GLU A 221 -6.48 -13.96 0.92
N ASP A 222 -7.30 -12.95 1.18
CA ASP A 222 -7.79 -12.14 0.06
C ASP A 222 -6.55 -11.39 -0.44
N LYS A 223 -5.94 -11.87 -1.52
CA LYS A 223 -4.92 -11.11 -2.25
C LYS A 223 -5.57 -9.78 -2.63
N GLN A 224 -5.17 -8.71 -1.93
CA GLN A 224 -5.44 -7.33 -2.35
C GLN A 224 -4.64 -7.01 -3.60
#